data_AF-A0A1Q9TM76-F1
#
_entry.id   AF-A0A1Q9TM76-F1
#
_cell.length_a   1.000
_cell.length_b   1.000
_cell.length_c   1.000
_cell.angle_alpha   90.00
_cell.angle_beta   90.00
_cell.angle_gamma   90.00
#
_symmetry.space_group_name_H-M   'P 1'
#
loop_
_entity.id
_entity.type
_entity.pdbx_description
1 polymer ?
#
loop_
_entity_poly.entity_id
_entity_poly.type
_entity_poly.pdbx_seq_one_letter_code
_entity_poly.pdbx_strand_id
1 'polypeptide(L)'
;MSSPQPLPFPAPSFDVVLRGYDRTTVDALVSRAYATLLDETLPKRTFALAPWLSLDGADPLTVSELRAARIDVVLRGYDRAQVEDLLNSVEGHLARAESRNGRQ
;
A
#
# COMPACT_ATOMS: atom_id res chain seq x y z
N MET A 1 7.82 28.28 -15.86
CA MET A 1 8.41 26.95 -15.57
C MET A 1 7.43 26.25 -14.65
N SER A 2 6.54 25.41 -15.20
CA SER A 2 5.52 24.72 -14.40
C SER A 2 6.21 23.63 -13.58
N SER A 3 6.29 23.82 -12.27
CA SER A 3 6.70 22.77 -11.35
C SER A 3 5.72 21.59 -11.48
N PRO A 4 6.19 20.34 -11.63
CA PRO A 4 5.30 19.20 -11.56
C PRO A 4 4.74 19.15 -10.14
N GLN A 5 3.42 19.27 -10.02
CA GLN A 5 2.72 19.04 -8.77
C GLN A 5 3.02 17.59 -8.33
N PRO A 6 3.52 17.35 -7.10
CA PRO A 6 3.75 15.99 -6.65
C PRO A 6 2.42 15.24 -6.65
N LEU A 7 2.39 14.07 -7.27
CA LEU A 7 1.21 13.21 -7.28
C LEU A 7 0.79 12.94 -5.83
N PRO A 8 -0.52 12.88 -5.53
CA PRO A 8 -1.02 12.73 -4.16
C PRO A 8 -0.56 11.44 -3.47
N PHE A 9 -0.07 10.46 -4.23
CA PHE A 9 0.58 9.25 -3.75
C PHE A 9 1.73 8.90 -4.68
N PRO A 10 2.99 9.28 -4.38
CA PRO A 10 4.11 8.69 -5.07
C PRO A 10 4.09 7.19 -4.82
N ALA A 11 4.44 6.40 -5.84
CA ALA A 11 4.70 4.99 -5.68
C ALA A 11 5.61 4.76 -4.47
N PRO A 12 5.22 3.93 -3.48
CA PRO A 12 6.09 3.69 -2.34
C PRO A 12 7.38 3.04 -2.84
N SER A 13 8.50 3.55 -2.37
CA SER A 13 9.82 2.95 -2.55
C SER A 13 10.35 2.62 -1.17
N PHE A 14 10.85 1.40 -1.01
CA PHE A 14 11.47 0.96 0.23
C PHE A 14 12.94 0.66 0.01
N ASP A 15 13.77 1.10 0.94
CA ASP A 15 15.17 0.73 0.99
C ASP A 15 15.34 -0.73 1.35
N VAL A 16 16.36 -1.38 0.77
CA VAL A 16 16.69 -2.77 1.08
C VAL A 16 17.78 -2.81 2.14
N VAL A 17 17.47 -3.42 3.29
CA VAL A 17 18.36 -3.51 4.44
C VAL A 17 18.66 -4.96 4.81
N LEU A 18 19.78 -5.20 5.51
CA LEU A 18 20.23 -6.56 5.84
C LEU A 18 19.24 -7.35 6.69
N ARG A 19 18.39 -6.70 7.49
CA ARG A 19 17.32 -7.33 8.27
C ARG A 19 16.05 -6.52 8.11
N GLY A 20 15.28 -6.88 7.10
CA GLY A 20 14.08 -6.17 6.69
C GLY A 20 12.90 -7.10 6.55
N TYR A 21 11.74 -6.55 6.25
CA TYR A 21 10.55 -7.34 5.97
C TYR A 21 10.61 -8.05 4.63
N ASP A 22 9.98 -9.21 4.53
CA ASP A 22 9.88 -9.95 3.29
C ASP A 22 9.20 -9.10 2.19
N ARG A 23 9.93 -8.92 1.10
CA ARG A 23 9.54 -8.01 0.02
C ARG A 23 8.29 -8.48 -0.68
N THR A 24 8.17 -9.79 -0.91
CA THR A 24 7.01 -10.39 -1.59
C THR A 24 5.74 -10.19 -0.78
N THR A 25 5.81 -10.41 0.52
CA THR A 25 4.69 -10.23 1.45
C THR A 25 4.27 -8.76 1.52
N VAL A 26 5.24 -7.85 1.62
CA VAL A 26 4.98 -6.39 1.61
C VAL A 26 4.35 -5.96 0.28
N ASP A 27 4.94 -6.36 -0.86
CA ASP A 27 4.45 -5.98 -2.19
C ASP A 27 3.01 -6.45 -2.40
N ALA A 28 2.68 -7.68 -1.99
CA ALA A 28 1.33 -8.23 -2.08
C ALA A 28 0.33 -7.48 -1.19
N LEU A 29 0.72 -7.19 0.06
CA LEU A 29 -0.13 -6.47 1.02
C LEU A 29 -0.41 -5.04 0.54
N VAL A 30 0.64 -4.34 0.09
CA VAL A 30 0.53 -2.97 -0.44
C VAL A 30 -0.28 -2.95 -1.74
N SER A 31 -0.08 -3.91 -2.65
CA SER A 31 -0.87 -4.03 -3.88
C SER A 31 -2.37 -4.14 -3.60
N ARG A 32 -2.76 -5.03 -2.68
CA ARG A 32 -4.18 -5.21 -2.31
C ARG A 32 -4.78 -3.96 -1.64
N ALA A 33 -4.00 -3.31 -0.78
CA ALA A 33 -4.45 -2.11 -0.11
C ALA A 33 -4.67 -0.95 -1.09
N TYR A 34 -3.71 -0.73 -2.01
CA TYR A 34 -3.85 0.29 -3.05
C TYR A 34 -4.99 -0.03 -4.02
N ALA A 35 -5.19 -1.29 -4.40
CA ALA A 35 -6.33 -1.69 -5.22
C ALA A 35 -7.67 -1.30 -4.57
N THR A 36 -7.82 -1.56 -3.27
CA THR A 36 -9.02 -1.20 -2.49
C THR A 36 -9.22 0.31 -2.44
N LEU A 37 -8.17 1.07 -2.12
CA LEU A 37 -8.25 2.52 -2.01
C LEU A 37 -8.52 3.21 -3.35
N LEU A 38 -7.92 2.72 -4.43
CA LEU A 38 -8.08 3.30 -5.76
C LEU A 38 -9.44 3.00 -6.36
N ASP A 39 -9.99 1.79 -6.16
CA ASP A 39 -11.35 1.46 -6.62
C ASP A 39 -12.39 2.44 -6.05
N GLU A 40 -12.17 2.95 -4.83
CA GLU A 40 -13.06 3.89 -4.17
C GLU A 40 -12.82 5.38 -4.47
N THR A 41 -11.59 5.79 -4.81
CA THR A 41 -11.22 7.22 -4.78
C THR A 41 -10.97 7.84 -6.15
N LEU A 42 -10.43 7.11 -7.14
CA LEU A 42 -10.04 7.65 -8.46
C LEU A 42 -9.96 6.56 -9.54
N PRO A 43 -10.16 6.85 -10.84
CA PRO A 43 -9.98 5.85 -11.90
C PRO A 43 -8.54 5.30 -11.92
N LYS A 44 -8.40 3.98 -12.11
CA LYS A 44 -7.16 3.17 -12.04
C LYS A 44 -5.99 3.63 -12.96
N ARG A 45 -6.21 4.64 -13.81
CA ARG A 45 -5.26 5.15 -14.82
C ARG A 45 -4.46 6.39 -14.40
N THR A 46 -4.63 6.89 -13.18
CA THR A 46 -4.14 8.23 -12.81
C THR A 46 -2.70 8.25 -12.24
N PHE A 47 -1.99 7.12 -12.18
CA PHE A 47 -0.76 7.03 -11.37
C PHE A 47 0.42 6.36 -12.08
N ALA A 48 1.61 6.98 -11.91
CA ALA A 48 2.90 6.32 -12.10
C ALA A 48 3.19 5.48 -10.84
N LEU A 49 2.70 4.25 -10.84
CA LEU A 49 2.84 3.31 -9.72
C LEU A 49 4.18 2.58 -9.79
N ALA A 50 4.59 1.97 -8.68
CA ALA A 50 5.83 1.20 -8.63
C ALA A 50 5.75 0.02 -9.63
N PRO A 51 6.85 -0.37 -10.29
CA PRO A 51 6.83 -1.49 -11.25
C PRO A 51 6.37 -2.84 -10.65
N TRP A 52 6.47 -3.00 -9.34
CA TRP A 52 6.02 -4.19 -8.61
C TRP A 52 4.55 -4.12 -8.16
N LEU A 53 3.89 -2.96 -8.24
CA LEU A 53 2.52 -2.76 -7.76
C LEU A 53 1.50 -3.26 -8.79
N SER A 54 0.72 -4.26 -8.41
CA SER A 54 -0.31 -4.85 -9.27
C SER A 54 -1.71 -4.49 -8.75
N LEU A 55 -2.52 -3.82 -9.58
CA LEU A 55 -3.89 -3.43 -9.22
C LEU A 55 -4.96 -4.36 -9.81
N ASP A 56 -4.58 -5.25 -10.71
CA ASP A 56 -5.49 -6.16 -11.38
C ASP A 56 -5.79 -7.37 -10.50
N GLY A 57 -7.07 -7.69 -10.35
CA GLY A 57 -7.52 -8.93 -9.70
C GLY A 57 -7.15 -9.07 -8.22
N ALA A 58 -6.72 -7.99 -7.56
CA ALA A 58 -6.43 -8.02 -6.13
C ALA A 58 -7.74 -8.06 -5.33
N ASP A 59 -7.89 -9.10 -4.50
CA ASP A 59 -8.99 -9.18 -3.54
C ASP A 59 -8.94 -7.96 -2.60
N PRO A 60 -10.08 -7.29 -2.35
CA PRO A 60 -10.15 -6.16 -1.42
C PRO A 60 -9.50 -6.53 -0.09
N LEU A 61 -8.70 -5.62 0.45
CA LEU A 61 -8.04 -5.77 1.74
C LEU A 61 -8.80 -4.94 2.77
N THR A 62 -9.24 -5.60 3.84
CA THR A 62 -9.88 -4.90 4.98
C THR A 62 -8.85 -4.42 6.00
N VAL A 63 -9.23 -3.46 6.84
CA VAL A 63 -8.42 -3.00 7.99
C VAL A 63 -8.09 -4.16 8.93
N SER A 64 -9.05 -5.05 9.17
CA SER A 64 -8.86 -6.20 10.05
C SER A 64 -7.83 -7.18 9.48
N GLU A 65 -7.86 -7.43 8.17
CA GLU A 65 -6.87 -8.26 7.49
C GLU A 65 -5.49 -7.62 7.50
N LEU A 66 -5.40 -6.30 7.25
CA LEU A 66 -4.15 -5.55 7.31
C LEU A 66 -3.50 -5.66 8.70
N ARG A 67 -4.28 -5.48 9.77
CA ARG A 67 -3.79 -5.61 11.16
C ARG A 67 -3.40 -7.03 11.54
N ALA A 68 -4.05 -8.03 10.95
CA ALA A 68 -3.74 -9.44 11.19
C ALA A 68 -2.54 -9.94 10.38
N ALA A 69 -2.12 -9.19 9.35
CA ALA A 69 -1.01 -9.57 8.48
C ALA A 69 0.27 -9.78 9.28
N ARG A 70 0.95 -10.89 9.00
CA ARG A 70 2.28 -11.19 9.55
C ARG A 70 3.29 -11.07 8.44
N ILE A 71 4.33 -10.29 8.71
CA ILE A 71 5.41 -10.04 7.77
C ILE A 71 6.69 -10.53 8.41
N ASP A 72 7.29 -11.55 7.81
CA ASP A 72 8.51 -12.15 8.33
C ASP A 72 9.72 -11.24 8.11
N VAL A 73 10.69 -11.34 9.01
CA VAL A 73 11.98 -10.64 8.88
C VAL A 73 12.97 -11.56 8.17
N VAL A 74 13.49 -11.09 7.04
CA VAL A 74 14.42 -11.83 6.18
C VAL A 74 15.71 -11.05 5.95
N LEU A 75 16.71 -11.74 5.41
CA LEU A 75 17.93 -11.08 4.93
C LEU A 75 17.63 -10.32 3.64
N ARG A 76 18.10 -9.07 3.56
CA ARG A 76 17.85 -8.19 2.39
C ARG A 76 16.35 -7.98 2.13
N GLY A 77 15.62 -7.65 3.19
CA GLY A 77 14.23 -7.25 3.15
C GLY A 77 14.07 -5.73 3.04
N TYR A 78 12.83 -5.27 2.92
CA TYR A 78 12.53 -3.84 2.96
C TYR A 78 12.73 -3.26 4.36
N ASP A 79 13.14 -2.00 4.42
CA ASP A 79 13.27 -1.28 5.67
C ASP A 79 11.94 -1.30 6.45
N ARG A 80 12.02 -1.80 7.68
CA ARG A 80 10.82 -2.05 8.49
C ARG A 80 10.14 -0.74 8.87
N ALA A 81 10.89 0.31 9.19
CA ALA A 81 10.29 1.59 9.56
C ALA A 81 9.53 2.20 8.38
N GLN A 82 10.11 2.17 7.18
CA GLN A 82 9.45 2.67 5.97
C GLN A 82 8.18 1.88 5.63
N VAL A 83 8.21 0.56 5.80
CA VAL A 83 7.02 -0.29 5.60
C VAL A 83 5.96 0.03 6.64
N GLU A 84 6.29 0.04 7.94
CA GLU A 84 5.33 0.35 9.01
C GLU A 84 4.70 1.74 8.84
N ASP A 85 5.49 2.75 8.48
CA ASP A 85 4.98 4.11 8.22
C ASP A 85 3.94 4.12 7.09
N LEU A 86 4.19 3.37 6.02
CA LEU A 86 3.23 3.22 4.94
C LEU A 86 1.98 2.46 5.40
N LEU A 87 2.15 1.31 6.06
CA LEU A 87 1.01 0.47 6.48
C LEU A 87 0.10 1.25 7.45
N ASN A 88 0.66 2.03 8.37
CA ASN A 88 -0.10 2.91 9.27
C ASN A 88 -0.90 3.97 8.50
N SER A 89 -0.29 4.59 7.49
CA SER A 89 -0.98 5.58 6.64
C SER A 89 -2.13 4.93 5.87
N VAL A 90 -1.86 3.81 5.20
CA VAL A 90 -2.82 3.03 4.42
C VAL A 90 -3.98 2.52 5.29
N GLU A 91 -3.70 2.03 6.50
CA GLU A 91 -4.72 1.61 7.46
C GLU A 91 -5.70 2.74 7.76
N GLY A 92 -5.20 3.95 8.02
CA GLY A 92 -6.03 5.12 8.27
C GLY A 92 -6.88 5.52 7.05
N HIS A 93 -6.42 5.24 5.83
CA HIS A 93 -7.21 5.44 4.63
C HIS A 93 -8.28 4.34 4.44
N LEU A 94 -7.93 3.08 4.66
CA LEU A 94 -8.86 1.94 4.57
C LEU A 94 -9.98 2.06 5.61
N ALA A 95 -9.68 2.48 6.85
CA ALA A 95 -10.70 2.67 7.88
C ALA A 95 -11.74 3.74 7.51
N ARG A 96 -11.31 4.79 6.80
CA ARG A 96 -12.22 5.84 6.30
C ARG A 96 -13.07 5.34 5.13
N ALA A 97 -12.47 4.56 4.24
CA ALA A 97 -13.14 3.89 3.13
C ALA A 97 -14.25 2.93 3.64
N GLU A 98 -13.90 2.02 4.54
CA GLU A 98 -14.84 1.06 5.15
C GLU A 98 -16.00 1.74 5.88
N SER A 99 -15.72 2.79 6.65
CA SER A 99 -16.75 3.56 7.39
C SER A 99 -17.77 4.24 6.47
N ARG A 100 -17.42 4.48 5.20
CA ARG A 100 -18.32 5.04 4.18
C ARG A 100 -19.16 3.94 3.53
N ASN A 101 -18.61 2.75 3.31
CA ASN A 101 -19.33 1.61 2.74
C ASN A 101 -20.35 1.02 3.72
N GLY A 102 -20.04 0.99 5.03
CA GLY A 102 -20.95 0.44 6.06
C GLY A 102 -22.21 1.27 6.36
N ARG A 103 -22.42 2.42 5.70
CA ARG A 103 -23.62 3.27 5.86
C ARG A 103 -24.63 3.13 4.70
N GLN A 104 -24.43 2.22 3.76
CA GLN A 104 -25.35 1.95 2.66
C GLN A 104 -26.35 0.85 2.97
#